data_AF-A0AAU5WUP4-F1
#
_entry.id   AF-A0AAU5WUP4-F1
#
_cell.length_a   1.000
_cell.length_b   1.000
_cell.length_c   1.000
_cell.angle_alpha   90.00
_cell.angle_beta   90.00
_cell.angle_gamma   90.00
#
_symmetry.space_group_name_H-M   'P 1'
#
loop_
_entity.id
_entity.type
_entity.pdbx_description
1 polymer ?
#
loop_
_entity_poly.entity_id
_entity_poly.type
_entity_poly.pdbx_seq_one_letter_code
_entity_poly.pdbx_strand_id
1 'polypeptide(L)'
;MPVEDSRALREPGTGSGGVWPGEWVAKRLGVLLDDGERPVGAGLGDLVGLAVRRNPRRAHLLVSAVLGKHVPTDPRLVHGAGLLLGELVRGRLTGAAGSGPGASGPLLLESLGGSPGAAAALRDRLGESGPPVEAVVLGYAETATSLGHSVADALRGAYYLHSTRRPVAGFGTYGGFEEEHSHATSHLLLPADRAAFDRDVPVVLVDDELSTGRTVLNTIEALHAVRPRRRYVVAALVDVRGPDDRERTRALAAALGVRIDVVALAHGRVGLPEGVLEAGQQLVAGLSAGSVETGAPGTGFGVVRADLDWPAGLPDGGRHGFSPGDRGRLEEALPAMAGRVAARLPGAEGRVLVLGSEELMYAPLRLAEALADMLPRVDVRFSTTTRSPVLAVDDPGYAIRTRLAFPAHDDPADGTGERYAYNVAPGSDPARAFDAIVLVVDDVADTRALADGLLARLAALAPVVLATVPSFRGGGERP
;
A
#
# COMPACT_ATOMS: atom_id res chain seq x y z
N MET A 1 5.99 -27.62 -44.18
CA MET A 1 4.69 -27.08 -43.74
C MET A 1 4.88 -26.49 -42.35
N PRO A 2 4.70 -25.17 -42.17
CA PRO A 2 4.90 -24.55 -40.88
C PRO A 2 3.71 -24.91 -39.96
N VAL A 3 4.01 -25.25 -38.72
CA VAL A 3 3.04 -25.51 -37.66
C VAL A 3 2.68 -24.15 -37.06
N GLU A 4 1.43 -23.73 -37.24
CA GLU A 4 0.89 -22.51 -36.65
C GLU A 4 0.84 -22.64 -35.11
N ASP A 5 1.58 -21.76 -34.44
CA ASP A 5 1.55 -21.53 -32.99
C ASP A 5 0.26 -20.79 -32.63
N SER A 6 -0.78 -21.52 -32.24
CA SER A 6 -2.00 -20.93 -31.69
C SER A 6 -1.78 -20.51 -30.23
N ARG A 7 -1.15 -19.35 -30.04
CA ARG A 7 -1.22 -18.62 -28.77
C ARG A 7 -2.66 -18.16 -28.55
N ALA A 8 -3.41 -18.94 -27.79
CA ALA A 8 -4.72 -18.55 -27.30
C ALA A 8 -4.57 -17.29 -26.43
N LEU A 9 -4.97 -16.14 -26.97
CA LEU A 9 -5.37 -14.97 -26.22
C LEU A 9 -6.50 -15.40 -25.27
N ARG A 10 -6.18 -15.61 -23.99
CA ARG A 10 -7.21 -15.70 -22.96
C ARG A 10 -7.60 -14.26 -22.60
N GLU A 11 -8.89 -13.96 -22.70
CA GLU A 11 -9.45 -12.80 -21.99
C GLU A 11 -9.13 -12.97 -20.49
N PRO A 12 -8.74 -11.89 -19.78
CA PRO A 12 -8.35 -11.95 -18.38
C PRO A 12 -9.45 -12.60 -17.53
N GLY A 13 -9.03 -13.46 -16.61
CA GLY A 13 -9.85 -14.46 -15.93
C GLY A 13 -11.18 -13.95 -15.39
N THR A 14 -12.26 -14.59 -15.83
CA THR A 14 -13.61 -14.48 -15.28
C THR A 14 -13.74 -15.30 -13.99
N GLY A 15 -13.24 -14.76 -12.88
CA GLY A 15 -13.65 -15.17 -11.54
C GLY A 15 -14.91 -14.38 -11.12
N SER A 16 -16.05 -15.06 -11.04
CA SER A 16 -17.35 -14.58 -10.54
C SER A 16 -17.89 -13.25 -11.12
N GLY A 17 -18.53 -13.28 -12.29
CA GLY A 17 -19.64 -12.39 -12.71
C GLY A 17 -19.46 -10.86 -12.72
N GLY A 18 -18.32 -10.31 -12.30
CA GLY A 18 -18.05 -8.88 -12.20
C GLY A 18 -17.22 -8.35 -13.36
N VAL A 19 -17.37 -7.05 -13.64
CA VAL A 19 -16.55 -6.31 -14.61
C VAL A 19 -15.15 -6.11 -14.02
N TRP A 20 -14.10 -6.46 -14.77
CA TRP A 20 -12.73 -6.27 -14.30
C TRP A 20 -12.40 -4.76 -14.20
N PRO A 21 -11.87 -4.24 -13.06
CA PRO A 21 -11.61 -2.81 -12.88
C PRO A 21 -10.53 -2.21 -13.79
N GLY A 22 -9.95 -2.98 -14.72
CA GLY A 22 -9.07 -2.48 -15.78
C GLY A 22 -9.69 -2.46 -17.17
N GLU A 23 -10.89 -3.00 -17.36
CA GLU A 23 -11.52 -3.20 -18.67
C GLU A 23 -11.71 -1.89 -19.43
N TRP A 24 -12.09 -0.82 -18.72
CA TRP A 24 -12.30 0.50 -19.31
C TRP A 24 -11.02 1.06 -19.96
N VAL A 25 -9.88 0.90 -19.27
CA VAL A 25 -8.57 1.36 -19.75
C VAL A 25 -8.08 0.45 -20.86
N ALA A 26 -8.17 -0.87 -20.69
CA ALA A 26 -7.75 -1.85 -21.67
C ALA A 26 -8.46 -1.62 -23.02
N LYS A 27 -9.78 -1.42 -23.01
CA LYS A 27 -10.57 -1.18 -24.23
C LYS A 27 -10.24 0.14 -24.93
N ARG A 28 -9.90 1.19 -24.19
CA ARG A 28 -9.67 2.55 -24.74
C ARG A 28 -8.22 2.84 -25.11
N LEU A 29 -7.28 2.29 -24.35
CA LEU A 29 -5.85 2.55 -24.52
C LEU A 29 -5.08 1.32 -25.03
N GLY A 30 -5.75 0.18 -25.26
CA GLY A 30 -5.13 -1.05 -25.74
C GLY A 30 -4.10 -1.65 -24.79
N VAL A 31 -4.13 -1.28 -23.50
CA VAL A 31 -3.21 -1.79 -22.48
C VAL A 31 -3.55 -3.25 -22.19
N LEU A 32 -2.56 -4.13 -22.29
CA LEU A 32 -2.70 -5.56 -22.05
C LEU A 32 -1.91 -5.98 -20.81
N LEU A 33 -2.47 -6.91 -20.02
CA LEU A 33 -1.75 -7.60 -18.96
C LEU A 33 -1.52 -9.04 -19.41
N ASP A 34 -0.26 -9.45 -19.48
CA ASP A 34 0.13 -10.82 -19.80
C ASP A 34 0.66 -11.49 -18.54
N ASP A 35 0.02 -12.58 -18.12
CA ASP A 35 0.35 -13.28 -16.90
C ASP A 35 1.61 -14.15 -17.09
N GLY A 36 2.49 -14.10 -16.10
CA GLY A 36 3.67 -14.95 -16.00
C GLY A 36 3.50 -16.03 -14.94
N GLU A 37 4.58 -16.27 -14.19
CA GLU A 37 4.56 -17.17 -13.04
C GLU A 37 3.54 -16.69 -11.99
N ARG A 38 2.83 -17.65 -11.39
CA ARG A 38 1.84 -17.42 -10.33
C ARG A 38 2.26 -18.11 -9.01
N PRO A 39 3.25 -17.58 -8.28
CA PRO A 39 3.79 -18.22 -7.07
C PRO A 39 2.72 -18.59 -6.04
N VAL A 40 1.64 -17.80 -5.97
CA VAL A 40 0.51 -18.01 -5.05
C VAL A 40 -0.80 -18.38 -5.76
N GLY A 41 -0.76 -18.70 -7.05
CA GLY A 41 -1.95 -19.00 -7.86
C GLY A 41 -2.67 -17.77 -8.42
N ALA A 42 -2.40 -16.57 -7.91
CA ALA A 42 -2.91 -15.30 -8.45
C ALA A 42 -2.07 -14.79 -9.64
N GLY A 43 -2.73 -14.16 -10.60
CA GLY A 43 -2.15 -13.43 -11.72
C GLY A 43 -2.25 -11.92 -11.55
N LEU A 44 -1.78 -11.17 -12.54
CA LEU A 44 -1.86 -9.71 -12.57
C LEU A 44 -3.31 -9.25 -12.54
N GLY A 45 -4.18 -9.79 -13.39
CA GLY A 45 -5.59 -9.40 -13.46
C GLY A 45 -6.37 -9.59 -12.16
N ASP A 46 -5.95 -10.56 -11.33
CA ASP A 46 -6.54 -10.81 -10.01
C ASP A 46 -6.12 -9.74 -8.98
N LEU A 47 -4.88 -9.24 -9.08
CA LEU A 47 -4.28 -8.34 -8.10
C LEU A 47 -4.35 -6.86 -8.47
N VAL A 48 -4.53 -6.53 -9.76
CA VAL A 48 -4.53 -5.15 -10.24
C VAL A 48 -5.70 -4.84 -11.17
N GLY A 49 -6.29 -3.67 -10.98
CA GLY A 49 -7.06 -2.95 -12.00
C GLY A 49 -6.19 -1.95 -12.76
N LEU A 50 -6.81 -1.15 -13.62
CA LEU A 50 -6.12 -0.09 -14.37
C LEU A 50 -6.77 1.26 -14.14
N ALA A 51 -5.93 2.30 -14.11
CA ALA A 51 -6.36 3.69 -14.17
C ALA A 51 -5.45 4.49 -15.10
N VAL A 52 -5.87 5.72 -15.39
CA VAL A 52 -5.10 6.70 -16.17
C VAL A 52 -4.51 7.73 -15.23
N ARG A 53 -3.21 7.99 -15.37
CA ARG A 53 -2.51 9.01 -14.59
C ARG A 53 -2.26 10.25 -15.43
N ARG A 54 -2.26 11.42 -14.79
CA ARG A 54 -1.83 12.67 -15.43
C ARG A 54 -0.29 12.72 -15.44
N ASN A 55 0.35 12.06 -16.41
CA ASN A 55 1.81 11.98 -16.46
C ASN A 55 2.35 11.94 -17.89
N PRO A 56 3.42 12.69 -18.21
CA PRO A 56 3.97 12.75 -19.57
C PRO A 56 4.71 11.46 -20.00
N ARG A 57 5.09 10.59 -19.06
CA ARG A 57 5.99 9.45 -19.33
C ARG A 57 5.34 8.07 -19.26
N ARG A 58 4.13 7.95 -18.70
CA ARG A 58 3.33 6.71 -18.75
C ARG A 58 1.86 7.07 -18.57
N ALA A 59 0.99 6.56 -19.42
CA ALA A 59 -0.43 6.90 -19.43
C ALA A 59 -1.25 6.07 -18.44
N HIS A 60 -0.87 4.81 -18.22
CA HIS A 60 -1.57 3.88 -17.34
C HIS A 60 -0.98 3.86 -15.91
N LEU A 61 -1.77 3.33 -14.99
CA LEU A 61 -1.40 3.02 -13.62
C LEU A 61 -1.98 1.64 -13.29
N LEU A 62 -1.15 0.75 -12.72
CA LEU A 62 -1.65 -0.46 -12.08
C LEU A 62 -2.23 -0.08 -10.72
N VAL A 63 -3.48 -0.45 -10.46
CA VAL A 63 -4.16 -0.13 -9.21
C VAL A 63 -4.33 -1.41 -8.42
N SER A 64 -3.53 -1.59 -7.36
CA SER A 64 -3.59 -2.78 -6.53
C SER A 64 -4.94 -2.93 -5.81
N ALA A 65 -5.51 -4.14 -5.87
CA ALA A 65 -6.69 -4.55 -5.13
C ALA A 65 -6.40 -4.90 -3.66
N VAL A 66 -5.13 -5.13 -3.32
CA VAL A 66 -4.70 -5.64 -1.99
C VAL A 66 -3.81 -4.67 -1.21
N LEU A 67 -3.46 -3.52 -1.77
CA LEU A 67 -2.57 -2.56 -1.09
C LEU A 67 -3.30 -1.68 -0.05
N GLY A 68 -4.60 -1.46 -0.21
CA GLY A 68 -5.37 -0.57 0.68
C GLY A 68 -5.00 0.92 0.54
N LYS A 69 -4.64 1.35 -0.69
CA LYS A 69 -4.29 2.76 -0.99
C LYS A 69 -5.41 3.50 -1.71
N HIS A 70 -5.68 3.11 -2.97
CA HIS A 70 -6.62 3.82 -3.85
C HIS A 70 -8.03 3.20 -3.85
N VAL A 71 -8.15 1.94 -3.44
CA VAL A 71 -9.40 1.19 -3.39
C VAL A 71 -9.62 0.79 -1.93
N PRO A 72 -10.74 1.18 -1.32
CA PRO A 72 -11.11 0.71 0.00
C PRO A 72 -11.27 -0.82 0.04
N THR A 73 -10.35 -1.50 0.71
CA THR A 73 -10.23 -2.96 0.74
C THR A 73 -10.49 -3.48 2.16
N ASP A 74 -10.95 -4.74 2.29
CA ASP A 74 -11.01 -5.39 3.60
C ASP A 74 -9.61 -5.35 4.27
N PRO A 75 -9.47 -4.78 5.49
CA PRO A 75 -8.16 -4.65 6.14
C PRO A 75 -7.46 -6.00 6.35
N ARG A 76 -8.21 -7.09 6.55
CA ARG A 76 -7.65 -8.44 6.73
C ARG A 76 -7.05 -8.97 5.43
N LEU A 77 -7.62 -8.61 4.28
CA LEU A 77 -7.04 -8.91 2.96
C LEU A 77 -5.74 -8.12 2.73
N VAL A 78 -5.73 -6.82 3.09
CA VAL A 78 -4.53 -5.98 2.94
C VAL A 78 -3.38 -6.51 3.80
N HIS A 79 -3.64 -6.81 5.08
CA HIS A 79 -2.64 -7.40 5.97
C HIS A 79 -2.23 -8.80 5.51
N GLY A 80 -3.20 -9.67 5.21
CA GLY A 80 -2.99 -11.04 4.75
C GLY A 80 -2.16 -11.13 3.45
N ALA A 81 -2.38 -10.25 2.48
CA ALA A 81 -1.56 -10.21 1.26
C ALA A 81 -0.09 -9.83 1.56
N GLY A 82 0.12 -8.89 2.50
CA GLY A 82 1.47 -8.53 2.95
C GLY A 82 2.15 -9.64 3.76
N LEU A 83 1.41 -10.34 4.63
CA LEU A 83 1.91 -11.52 5.33
C LEU A 83 2.29 -12.63 4.34
N LEU A 84 1.48 -12.86 3.30
CA LEU A 84 1.75 -13.85 2.26
C LEU A 84 3.03 -13.53 1.48
N LEU A 85 3.24 -12.26 1.15
CA LEU A 85 4.50 -11.80 0.55
C LEU A 85 5.68 -12.04 1.50
N GLY A 86 5.48 -11.78 2.79
CA GLY A 86 6.47 -12.07 3.83
C GLY A 86 6.81 -13.56 3.98
N GLU A 87 5.85 -14.47 3.77
CA GLU A 87 6.10 -15.91 3.74
C GLU A 87 6.95 -16.32 2.51
N LEU A 88 6.76 -15.68 1.35
CA LEU A 88 7.67 -15.88 0.21
C LEU A 88 9.09 -15.39 0.53
N VAL A 89 9.23 -14.25 1.22
CA VAL A 89 10.52 -13.74 1.69
C VAL A 89 11.15 -14.73 2.69
N ARG A 90 10.39 -15.21 3.67
CA ARG A 90 10.82 -16.23 4.64
C ARG A 90 11.34 -17.48 3.96
N GLY A 91 10.62 -18.01 2.97
CA GLY A 91 11.03 -19.19 2.20
C GLY A 91 12.37 -18.96 1.49
N ARG A 92 12.60 -17.77 0.92
CA ARG A 92 13.91 -17.41 0.37
C ARG A 92 14.98 -17.35 1.44
N LEU A 93 14.76 -16.61 2.52
CA LEU A 93 15.77 -16.38 3.56
C LEU A 93 16.22 -17.68 4.25
N THR A 94 15.28 -18.56 4.57
CA THR A 94 15.54 -19.82 5.29
C THR A 94 15.99 -20.97 4.39
N GLY A 95 15.83 -20.85 3.07
CA GLY A 95 16.10 -21.95 2.14
C GLY A 95 15.11 -23.11 2.27
N ALA A 96 13.99 -22.91 2.98
CA ALA A 96 12.89 -23.86 3.05
C ALA A 96 12.25 -23.98 1.67
N ALA A 97 12.79 -24.88 0.85
CA ALA A 97 12.15 -25.31 -0.38
C ALA A 97 10.91 -26.12 -0.01
N GLY A 98 9.71 -25.61 -0.31
CA GLY A 98 8.59 -26.52 -0.60
C GLY A 98 7.39 -26.58 0.34
N SER A 99 7.24 -25.75 1.37
CA SER A 99 5.89 -25.39 1.81
C SER A 99 5.43 -24.23 0.93
N GLY A 100 5.08 -24.52 -0.32
CA GLY A 100 4.42 -23.53 -1.18
C GLY A 100 3.19 -22.96 -0.48
N PRO A 101 2.57 -21.89 -1.01
CA PRO A 101 1.45 -21.23 -0.37
C PRO A 101 0.20 -22.12 -0.17
N GLY A 102 0.24 -23.41 -0.50
CA GLY A 102 -0.63 -24.47 0.03
C GLY A 102 -2.11 -24.12 -0.09
N ALA A 103 -2.69 -23.60 1.00
CA ALA A 103 -4.07 -23.12 1.05
C ALA A 103 -4.23 -21.58 1.10
N SER A 104 -3.16 -20.82 1.33
CA SER A 104 -3.18 -19.34 1.36
C SER A 104 -3.44 -18.71 -0.01
N GLY A 105 -2.97 -19.35 -1.09
CA GLY A 105 -3.24 -18.90 -2.47
C GLY A 105 -4.73 -18.93 -2.84
N PRO A 106 -5.43 -20.07 -2.65
CA PRO A 106 -6.88 -20.14 -2.78
C PRO A 106 -7.64 -19.13 -1.90
N LEU A 107 -7.26 -18.98 -0.62
CA LEU A 107 -7.87 -18.00 0.28
C LEU A 107 -7.71 -16.55 -0.21
N LEU A 108 -6.56 -16.21 -0.80
CA LEU A 108 -6.36 -14.90 -1.44
C LEU A 108 -7.35 -14.67 -2.58
N LEU A 109 -7.49 -15.66 -3.47
CA LEU A 109 -8.41 -15.57 -4.61
C LEU A 109 -9.88 -15.51 -4.17
N GLU A 110 -10.27 -16.32 -3.18
CA GLU A 110 -11.61 -16.28 -2.58
C GLU A 110 -11.89 -14.93 -1.92
N SER A 111 -10.90 -14.36 -1.22
CA SER A 111 -11.02 -13.04 -0.61
C SER A 111 -11.16 -11.93 -1.65
N LEU A 112 -10.43 -12.00 -2.77
CA LEU A 112 -10.55 -11.05 -3.88
C LEU A 112 -11.93 -11.15 -4.57
N GLY A 113 -12.49 -12.35 -4.62
CA GLY A 113 -13.87 -12.61 -5.07
C GLY A 113 -14.95 -12.17 -4.09
N GLY A 114 -14.58 -11.69 -2.90
CA GLY A 114 -15.52 -11.23 -1.87
C GLY A 114 -16.19 -12.35 -1.07
N SER A 115 -15.63 -13.56 -1.06
CA SER A 115 -16.14 -14.67 -0.25
C SER A 115 -16.14 -14.30 1.25
N PRO A 116 -17.28 -14.39 1.95
CA PRO A 116 -17.36 -14.06 3.37
C PRO A 116 -16.37 -14.88 4.20
N GLY A 117 -15.59 -14.20 5.06
CA GLY A 117 -14.63 -14.83 5.96
C GLY A 117 -13.29 -15.24 5.33
N ALA A 118 -13.15 -15.24 4.00
CA ALA A 118 -11.90 -15.63 3.34
C ALA A 118 -10.72 -14.71 3.68
N ALA A 119 -10.96 -13.40 3.78
CA ALA A 119 -9.95 -12.42 4.19
C ALA A 119 -9.42 -12.68 5.61
N ALA A 120 -10.33 -12.97 6.56
CA ALA A 120 -9.99 -13.32 7.94
C ALA A 120 -9.20 -14.64 7.99
N ALA A 121 -9.68 -15.67 7.29
CA ALA A 121 -9.00 -16.97 7.23
C ALA A 121 -7.60 -16.88 6.61
N LEU A 122 -7.41 -16.04 5.58
CA LEU A 122 -6.10 -15.75 5.00
C LEU A 122 -5.15 -15.14 6.05
N ARG A 123 -5.59 -14.07 6.72
CA ARG A 123 -4.82 -13.36 7.75
C ARG A 123 -4.50 -14.28 8.92
N ASP A 124 -5.49 -15.00 9.46
CA ASP A 124 -5.33 -15.89 10.62
C ASP A 124 -4.32 -17.00 10.31
N ARG A 125 -4.45 -17.66 9.16
CA ARG A 125 -3.54 -18.73 8.73
C ARG A 125 -2.10 -18.25 8.59
N LEU A 126 -1.89 -17.04 8.06
CA LEU A 126 -0.55 -16.46 7.89
C LEU A 126 -0.03 -15.82 9.19
N GLY A 127 -0.93 -15.51 10.12
CA GLY A 127 -0.62 -15.14 11.50
C GLY A 127 -0.18 -16.31 12.36
N GLU A 128 -0.40 -17.56 11.93
CA GLU A 128 0.11 -18.76 12.59
C GLU A 128 1.63 -18.96 12.35
N SER A 129 2.28 -19.66 13.28
CA SER A 129 3.69 -19.43 13.63
C SER A 129 4.75 -20.12 12.78
N GLY A 130 5.87 -19.42 12.58
CA GLY A 130 7.20 -19.96 12.30
C GLY A 130 8.25 -19.26 13.18
N PRO A 131 9.48 -19.81 13.32
CA PRO A 131 10.52 -19.20 14.14
C PRO A 131 10.88 -17.79 13.63
N PRO A 132 11.28 -16.84 14.50
CA PRO A 132 11.75 -15.53 14.08
C PRO A 132 12.88 -15.63 13.03
N VAL A 133 12.79 -14.82 11.98
CA VAL A 133 13.84 -14.65 10.97
C VAL A 133 14.37 -13.24 11.08
N GLU A 134 15.65 -13.14 11.42
CA GLU A 134 16.33 -11.86 11.56
C GLU A 134 16.59 -11.24 10.19
N ALA A 135 16.06 -10.03 9.98
CA ALA A 135 16.25 -9.25 8.78
C ALA A 135 16.06 -7.76 9.09
N VAL A 136 16.54 -6.90 8.20
CA VAL A 136 16.10 -5.51 8.10
C VAL A 136 15.13 -5.42 6.94
N VAL A 137 13.91 -4.93 7.19
CA VAL A 137 12.90 -4.74 6.14
C VAL A 137 12.74 -3.24 5.91
N LEU A 138 12.85 -2.82 4.65
CA LEU A 138 12.70 -1.44 4.21
C LEU A 138 11.53 -1.34 3.23
N GLY A 139 10.47 -0.63 3.61
CA GLY A 139 9.37 -0.28 2.70
C GLY A 139 9.61 1.04 1.99
N TYR A 140 9.27 1.13 0.70
CA TYR A 140 9.29 2.41 -0.02
C TYR A 140 8.05 3.23 0.30
N ALA A 141 8.25 4.47 0.75
CA ALA A 141 7.17 5.43 0.80
C ALA A 141 6.72 5.82 -0.62
N GLU A 142 5.46 6.15 -0.81
CA GLU A 142 4.39 6.11 0.19
C GLU A 142 3.73 4.73 0.28
N THR A 143 3.67 4.03 -0.85
CA THR A 143 2.78 2.90 -1.12
C THR A 143 3.09 1.66 -0.31
N ALA A 144 4.36 1.38 -0.05
CA ALA A 144 4.80 0.15 0.60
C ALA A 144 5.12 0.30 2.09
N THR A 145 4.69 1.41 2.73
CA THR A 145 4.88 1.62 4.17
C THR A 145 4.11 0.60 5.02
N SER A 146 2.83 0.35 4.73
CA SER A 146 2.11 -0.74 5.41
C SER A 146 2.51 -2.11 4.89
N LEU A 147 2.79 -2.24 3.59
CA LEU A 147 3.16 -3.53 3.00
C LEU A 147 4.47 -4.06 3.60
N GLY A 148 5.47 -3.20 3.77
CA GLY A 148 6.74 -3.54 4.40
C GLY A 148 6.59 -3.94 5.87
N HIS A 149 5.72 -3.25 6.62
CA HIS A 149 5.36 -3.69 7.97
C HIS A 149 4.75 -5.09 7.98
N SER A 150 3.76 -5.36 7.12
CA SER A 150 3.15 -6.70 7.01
C SER A 150 4.17 -7.79 6.64
N VAL A 151 5.16 -7.47 5.79
CA VAL A 151 6.28 -8.38 5.50
C VAL A 151 7.15 -8.61 6.75
N ALA A 152 7.42 -7.56 7.53
CA ALA A 152 8.17 -7.67 8.78
C ALA A 152 7.41 -8.48 9.84
N ASP A 153 6.09 -8.34 9.93
CA ASP A 153 5.21 -9.13 10.81
C ASP A 153 5.35 -10.62 10.52
N ALA A 154 5.30 -11.01 9.25
CA ALA A 154 5.47 -12.40 8.83
C ALA A 154 6.85 -12.95 9.24
N LEU A 155 7.91 -12.14 9.20
CA LEU A 155 9.27 -12.55 9.59
C LEU A 155 9.47 -12.61 11.11
N ARG A 156 8.70 -11.84 11.89
CA ARG A 156 8.66 -11.77 13.37
C ARG A 156 9.94 -11.26 14.07
N GLY A 157 11.12 -11.54 13.52
CA GLY A 157 12.43 -11.07 14.01
C GLY A 157 12.96 -9.85 13.24
N ALA A 158 12.18 -9.31 12.31
CA ALA A 158 12.62 -8.21 11.47
C ALA A 158 12.57 -6.86 12.19
N TYR A 159 13.61 -6.04 11.99
CA TYR A 159 13.55 -4.60 12.24
C TYR A 159 13.00 -3.91 11.00
N TYR A 160 11.94 -3.13 11.16
CA TYR A 160 11.29 -2.44 10.05
C TYR A 160 11.64 -0.95 10.00
N LEU A 161 11.90 -0.44 8.80
CA LEU A 161 12.04 0.98 8.49
C LEU A 161 11.26 1.26 7.19
N HIS A 162 10.80 2.49 6.97
CA HIS A 162 10.40 2.91 5.62
C HIS A 162 11.11 4.19 5.21
N SER A 163 11.27 4.37 3.90
CA SER A 163 11.67 5.68 3.38
C SER A 163 10.60 6.72 3.66
N THR A 164 10.94 7.99 3.60
CA THR A 164 10.00 9.08 3.79
C THR A 164 10.39 10.28 2.96
N ARG A 165 9.41 11.07 2.55
CA ARG A 165 9.66 12.37 1.91
C ARG A 165 9.54 13.53 2.89
N ARG A 166 9.23 13.25 4.16
CA ARG A 166 9.12 14.26 5.21
C ARG A 166 10.47 14.37 5.93
N PRO A 167 11.20 15.50 5.81
CA PRO A 167 12.29 15.77 6.72
C PRO A 167 11.72 15.94 8.13
N VAL A 168 12.34 15.31 9.12
CA VAL A 168 11.91 15.39 10.52
C VAL A 168 13.03 16.00 11.35
N ALA A 169 12.74 17.13 12.01
CA ALA A 169 13.70 17.79 12.88
C ALA A 169 14.20 16.82 13.97
N GLY A 170 15.50 16.79 14.21
CA GLY A 170 16.13 15.90 15.19
C GLY A 170 16.56 14.53 14.64
N PHE A 171 16.18 14.17 13.41
CA PHE A 171 16.62 12.93 12.76
C PHE A 171 17.60 13.20 11.63
N GLY A 172 18.76 12.54 11.66
CA GLY A 172 19.78 12.66 10.63
C GLY A 172 19.63 11.61 9.52
N THR A 173 19.62 12.05 8.26
CA THR A 173 19.59 11.18 7.07
C THR A 173 20.68 10.11 7.12
N TYR A 174 20.30 8.85 6.90
CA TYR A 174 21.23 7.74 6.85
C TYR A 174 22.02 7.77 5.54
N GLY A 175 23.35 7.83 5.65
CA GLY A 175 24.26 7.65 4.51
C GLY A 175 24.15 8.67 3.37
N GLY A 176 23.52 9.83 3.60
CA GLY A 176 23.21 10.78 2.52
C GLY A 176 22.20 10.23 1.49
N PHE A 177 21.40 9.23 1.88
CA PHE A 177 20.40 8.62 1.02
C PHE A 177 19.35 9.66 0.60
N GLU A 178 19.41 10.04 -0.67
CA GLU A 178 18.38 10.76 -1.40
C GLU A 178 18.13 10.00 -2.71
N GLU A 179 16.92 9.49 -2.93
CA GLU A 179 16.61 8.77 -4.17
C GLU A 179 16.60 9.74 -5.38
N GLU A 180 17.76 9.96 -6.02
CA GLU A 180 18.01 11.02 -7.00
C GLU A 180 17.30 10.90 -8.37
N HIS A 181 16.50 9.87 -8.64
CA HIS A 181 16.15 9.53 -10.03
C HIS A 181 14.66 9.32 -10.34
N SER A 182 13.77 9.82 -9.48
CA SER A 182 12.36 10.01 -9.85
C SER A 182 12.05 11.52 -9.83
N HIS A 183 11.46 12.04 -10.90
CA HIS A 183 11.33 13.49 -11.21
C HIS A 183 10.44 14.31 -10.23
N ALA A 184 10.26 13.87 -8.98
CA ALA A 184 9.69 14.66 -7.90
C ALA A 184 10.09 14.03 -6.55
N THR A 185 10.84 14.79 -5.73
CA THR A 185 11.19 14.58 -4.31
C THR A 185 12.06 13.38 -3.91
N SER A 186 13.21 13.69 -3.30
CA SER A 186 14.13 12.73 -2.69
C SER A 186 13.47 12.00 -1.52
N HIS A 187 13.61 10.68 -1.51
CA HIS A 187 13.27 9.84 -0.36
C HIS A 187 14.44 9.79 0.62
N LEU A 188 14.12 9.89 1.91
CA LEU A 188 15.05 9.90 3.04
C LEU A 188 14.92 8.59 3.85
N LEU A 189 16.01 8.19 4.49
CA LEU A 189 16.01 7.17 5.54
C LEU A 189 16.41 7.81 6.87
N LEU A 190 15.52 7.73 7.87
CA LEU A 190 15.65 8.45 9.15
C LEU A 190 15.62 7.52 10.37
N PRO A 191 16.45 6.46 10.46
CA PRO A 191 16.42 5.52 11.59
C PRO A 191 16.78 6.22 12.91
N ALA A 192 15.93 6.05 13.94
CA ALA A 192 16.23 6.47 15.31
C ALA A 192 17.38 5.66 15.91
N ASP A 193 17.38 4.35 15.61
CA ASP A 193 18.39 3.41 16.04
C ASP A 193 19.19 2.93 14.82
N ARG A 194 20.34 3.56 14.60
CA ARG A 194 21.26 3.17 13.53
C ARG A 194 21.89 1.80 13.78
N ALA A 195 22.13 1.42 15.03
CA ALA A 195 22.72 0.13 15.35
C ALA A 195 21.77 -1.02 14.98
N ALA A 196 20.46 -0.86 15.23
CA ALA A 196 19.44 -1.80 14.79
C ALA A 196 19.37 -1.91 13.25
N PHE A 197 19.52 -0.79 12.54
CA PHE A 197 19.55 -0.79 11.07
C PHE A 197 20.84 -1.42 10.51
N ASP A 198 21.99 -1.24 11.16
CA ASP A 198 23.32 -1.67 10.69
C ASP A 198 23.70 -3.12 11.02
N ARG A 199 22.84 -3.84 11.77
CA ARG A 199 23.01 -5.27 12.14
C ARG A 199 23.38 -6.10 10.92
N ASP A 200 24.34 -7.03 11.03
CA ASP A 200 24.77 -7.88 9.91
C ASP A 200 23.77 -9.03 9.60
N VAL A 201 22.63 -8.65 9.03
CA VAL A 201 21.51 -9.53 8.64
C VAL A 201 21.09 -9.23 7.19
N PRO A 202 20.31 -10.09 6.52
CA PRO A 202 19.77 -9.79 5.19
C PRO A 202 18.90 -8.53 5.19
N VAL A 203 18.91 -7.80 4.07
CA VAL A 203 18.02 -6.65 3.84
C VAL A 203 16.90 -7.06 2.88
N VAL A 204 15.66 -6.74 3.24
CA VAL A 204 14.47 -6.96 2.43
C VAL A 204 13.94 -5.60 1.98
N LEU A 205 13.88 -5.37 0.67
CA LEU A 205 13.34 -4.15 0.07
C LEU A 205 11.92 -4.44 -0.43
N VAL A 206 10.94 -3.67 0.03
CA VAL A 206 9.52 -3.92 -0.22
C VAL A 206 8.89 -2.76 -0.96
N ASP A 207 8.34 -3.04 -2.14
CA ASP A 207 7.62 -2.08 -2.99
C ASP A 207 6.24 -2.65 -3.39
N ASP A 208 5.33 -1.85 -3.94
CA ASP A 208 4.04 -2.38 -4.41
C ASP A 208 4.13 -3.02 -5.82
N GLU A 209 4.89 -2.41 -6.73
CA GLU A 209 5.09 -2.88 -8.11
C GLU A 209 6.57 -2.83 -8.51
N LEU A 210 7.10 -3.92 -9.06
CA LEU A 210 8.42 -3.93 -9.67
C LEU A 210 8.34 -3.80 -11.20
N SER A 211 8.71 -2.62 -11.72
CA SER A 211 8.67 -2.34 -13.17
C SER A 211 10.02 -2.45 -13.88
N THR A 212 10.91 -1.45 -13.77
CA THR A 212 12.29 -1.53 -14.34
C THR A 212 13.32 -2.01 -13.33
N GLY A 213 12.96 -2.02 -12.04
CA GLY A 213 13.84 -2.32 -10.92
C GLY A 213 14.89 -1.24 -10.59
N ARG A 214 14.98 -0.14 -11.35
CA ARG A 214 16.06 0.86 -11.18
C ARG A 214 16.11 1.46 -9.76
N THR A 215 14.97 1.89 -9.21
CA THR A 215 14.88 2.42 -7.83
C THR A 215 15.47 1.44 -6.81
N VAL A 216 15.09 0.17 -6.90
CA VAL A 216 15.58 -0.88 -6.00
C VAL A 216 17.08 -1.11 -6.17
N LEU A 217 17.57 -1.18 -7.41
CA LEU A 217 19.01 -1.39 -7.67
C LEU A 217 19.86 -0.22 -7.15
N ASN A 218 19.45 1.02 -7.40
CA ASN A 218 20.11 2.21 -6.86
C ASN A 218 20.09 2.22 -5.34
N THR A 219 18.98 1.78 -4.73
CA THR A 219 18.86 1.67 -3.27
C THR A 219 19.81 0.62 -2.72
N ILE A 220 19.95 -0.53 -3.38
CA ILE A 220 20.93 -1.57 -2.99
C ILE A 220 22.33 -0.98 -3.04
N GLU A 221 22.73 -0.31 -4.12
CA GLU A 221 24.05 0.31 -4.26
C GLU A 221 24.32 1.33 -3.14
N ALA A 222 23.38 2.24 -2.88
CA ALA A 222 23.50 3.27 -1.85
C ALA A 222 23.62 2.66 -0.44
N LEU A 223 22.76 1.68 -0.12
CA LEU A 223 22.83 0.99 1.17
C LEU A 223 24.13 0.18 1.31
N HIS A 224 24.56 -0.50 0.23
CA HIS A 224 25.76 -1.33 0.22
C HIS A 224 27.04 -0.49 0.37
N ALA A 225 27.07 0.72 -0.18
CA ALA A 225 28.19 1.65 -0.04
C ALA A 225 28.41 2.09 1.42
N VAL A 226 27.33 2.21 2.20
CA VAL A 226 27.39 2.60 3.62
C VAL A 226 27.63 1.38 4.51
N ARG A 227 26.82 0.32 4.32
CA ARG A 227 26.88 -0.91 5.10
C ARG A 227 26.70 -2.13 4.19
N PRO A 228 27.78 -2.73 3.70
CA PRO A 228 27.73 -3.92 2.84
C PRO A 228 26.93 -5.06 3.46
N ARG A 229 26.10 -5.72 2.64
CA ARG A 229 25.35 -6.93 3.01
C ARG A 229 25.63 -8.06 2.04
N ARG A 230 25.64 -9.28 2.55
CA ARG A 230 25.78 -10.50 1.72
C ARG A 230 24.53 -10.83 0.93
N ARG A 231 23.36 -10.40 1.40
CA ARG A 231 22.07 -10.83 0.88
C ARG A 231 21.02 -9.73 0.90
N TYR A 232 20.37 -9.57 -0.24
CA TYR A 232 19.19 -8.73 -0.44
C TYR A 232 18.03 -9.58 -0.96
N VAL A 233 16.82 -9.27 -0.50
CA VAL A 233 15.58 -9.81 -1.07
C VAL A 233 14.72 -8.64 -1.51
N VAL A 234 14.25 -8.65 -2.74
CA VAL A 234 13.28 -7.67 -3.25
C VAL A 234 11.91 -8.31 -3.25
N ALA A 235 10.94 -7.68 -2.61
CA ALA A 235 9.57 -8.16 -2.50
C ALA A 235 8.61 -7.13 -3.10
N ALA A 236 7.71 -7.59 -3.96
CA ALA A 236 6.64 -6.75 -4.51
C ALA A 236 5.32 -7.51 -4.59
N LEU A 237 4.19 -6.81 -4.66
CA LEU A 237 2.91 -7.50 -4.94
C LEU A 237 2.93 -8.07 -6.35
N VAL A 238 3.42 -7.29 -7.30
CA VAL A 238 3.56 -7.70 -8.71
C VAL A 238 4.95 -7.40 -9.26
N ASP A 239 5.52 -8.31 -10.06
CA ASP A 239 6.77 -8.11 -10.80
C ASP A 239 6.51 -8.17 -12.32
N VAL A 240 6.58 -7.01 -12.95
CA VAL A 240 6.33 -6.82 -14.40
C VAL A 240 7.61 -6.56 -15.20
N ARG A 241 8.79 -6.82 -14.60
CA ARG A 241 10.10 -6.63 -15.25
C ARG A 241 10.29 -7.47 -16.50
N GLY A 242 10.90 -6.85 -17.50
CA GLY A 242 11.39 -7.52 -18.69
C GLY A 242 12.68 -8.31 -18.50
N PRO A 243 13.12 -9.06 -19.52
CA PRO A 243 14.33 -9.89 -19.43
C PRO A 243 15.58 -9.04 -19.15
N ASP A 244 15.69 -7.88 -19.81
CA ASP A 244 16.79 -6.93 -19.64
C ASP A 244 16.83 -6.36 -18.22
N ASP A 245 15.67 -6.07 -17.63
CA ASP A 245 15.57 -5.56 -16.26
C ASP A 245 16.00 -6.63 -15.23
N ARG A 246 15.66 -7.90 -15.49
CA ARG A 246 16.11 -9.04 -14.69
C ARG A 246 17.61 -9.27 -14.85
N GLU A 247 18.17 -9.12 -16.06
CA GLU A 247 19.61 -9.21 -16.30
C GLU A 247 20.37 -8.12 -15.57
N ARG A 248 19.90 -6.85 -15.58
CA ARG A 248 20.52 -5.78 -14.79
C ARG A 248 20.58 -6.10 -13.29
N THR A 249 19.56 -6.79 -12.76
CA THR A 249 19.58 -7.25 -11.36
C THR A 249 20.68 -8.29 -11.13
N ARG A 250 20.86 -9.24 -12.05
CA ARG A 250 21.95 -10.24 -11.98
C ARG A 250 23.32 -9.60 -12.12
N ALA A 251 23.48 -8.65 -13.04
CA ALA A 251 24.71 -7.92 -13.26
C ALA A 251 25.12 -7.14 -12.00
N LEU A 252 24.18 -6.46 -11.33
CA LEU A 252 24.47 -5.78 -10.06
C LEU A 252 24.88 -6.77 -8.97
N ALA A 253 24.14 -7.88 -8.83
CA ALA A 253 24.47 -8.92 -7.85
C ALA A 253 25.91 -9.44 -8.04
N ALA A 254 26.31 -9.67 -9.29
CA ALA A 254 27.67 -10.09 -9.65
C ALA A 254 28.71 -9.00 -9.36
N ALA A 255 28.43 -7.74 -9.72
CA ALA A 255 29.33 -6.61 -9.51
C ALA A 255 29.62 -6.35 -8.02
N LEU A 256 28.61 -6.48 -7.17
CA LEU A 256 28.75 -6.30 -5.71
C LEU A 256 29.21 -7.57 -4.99
N GLY A 257 29.22 -8.73 -5.66
CA GLY A 257 29.53 -10.01 -5.02
C GLY A 257 28.49 -10.44 -3.97
N VAL A 258 27.21 -10.13 -4.20
CA VAL A 258 26.10 -10.37 -3.26
C VAL A 258 25.03 -11.27 -3.87
N ARG A 259 24.17 -11.84 -3.03
CA ARG A 259 22.96 -12.53 -3.47
C ARG A 259 21.77 -11.56 -3.49
N ILE A 260 21.09 -11.44 -4.63
CA ILE A 260 19.83 -10.70 -4.77
C ILE A 260 18.74 -11.68 -5.19
N ASP A 261 17.79 -11.98 -4.31
CA ASP A 261 16.59 -12.75 -4.62
C ASP A 261 15.42 -11.79 -4.92
N VAL A 262 14.48 -12.17 -5.78
CA VAL A 262 13.22 -11.43 -5.99
C VAL A 262 12.03 -12.35 -5.79
N VAL A 263 11.01 -11.87 -5.07
CA VAL A 263 9.74 -12.54 -4.85
C VAL A 263 8.58 -11.60 -5.17
N ALA A 264 7.51 -12.16 -5.73
CA ALA A 264 6.25 -11.44 -5.92
C ALA A 264 5.06 -12.39 -5.76
N LEU A 265 3.87 -11.84 -5.50
CA LEU A 265 2.63 -12.63 -5.49
C LEU A 265 2.24 -13.05 -6.91
N ALA A 266 2.42 -12.16 -7.89
CA ALA A 266 2.24 -12.45 -9.30
C ALA A 266 3.38 -11.88 -10.17
N HIS A 267 3.71 -12.59 -11.24
CA HIS A 267 4.61 -12.10 -12.29
C HIS A 267 3.83 -11.89 -13.58
N GLY A 268 4.32 -11.01 -14.44
CA GLY A 268 3.78 -10.86 -15.78
C GLY A 268 4.43 -9.74 -16.58
N ARG A 269 3.68 -9.17 -17.53
CA ARG A 269 4.10 -8.03 -18.36
C ARG A 269 2.93 -7.09 -18.61
N VAL A 270 3.25 -5.82 -18.79
CA VAL A 270 2.30 -4.83 -19.31
C VAL A 270 2.63 -4.56 -20.78
N GLY A 271 1.72 -4.96 -21.66
CA GLY A 271 1.77 -4.65 -23.09
C GLY A 271 1.19 -3.26 -23.34
N LEU A 272 1.99 -2.39 -23.97
CA LEU A 272 1.59 -1.03 -24.32
C LEU A 272 1.59 -0.87 -25.84
N PRO A 273 0.49 -0.43 -26.46
CA PRO A 273 0.48 -0.15 -27.88
C PRO A 273 1.28 1.11 -28.21
N GLU A 274 1.67 1.23 -29.47
CA GLU A 274 2.29 2.44 -29.99
C GLU A 274 1.33 3.63 -29.84
N GLY A 275 1.86 4.80 -29.47
CA GLY A 275 1.04 6.01 -29.28
C GLY A 275 0.20 6.06 -27.99
N VAL A 276 0.38 5.12 -27.06
CA VAL A 276 -0.42 5.06 -25.81
C VAL A 276 -0.30 6.32 -24.94
N LEU A 277 0.84 7.02 -25.00
CA LEU A 277 1.05 8.25 -24.24
C LEU A 277 0.19 9.38 -24.77
N GLU A 278 0.21 9.58 -26.08
CA GLU A 278 -0.58 10.57 -26.79
C GLU A 278 -2.08 10.29 -26.62
N ALA A 279 -2.49 9.02 -26.81
CA ALA A 279 -3.87 8.59 -26.60
C ALA A 279 -4.33 8.84 -25.15
N GLY A 280 -3.49 8.54 -24.17
CA GLY A 280 -3.75 8.80 -22.76
C GLY A 280 -3.91 10.29 -22.45
N GLN A 281 -3.05 11.14 -23.01
CA GLN A 281 -3.13 12.60 -22.84
C GLN A 281 -4.40 13.18 -23.45
N GLN A 282 -4.78 12.75 -24.66
CA GLN A 282 -6.03 13.16 -25.31
C GLN A 282 -7.25 12.74 -24.50
N LEU A 283 -7.23 11.52 -23.95
CA LEU A 283 -8.30 11.00 -23.10
C LEU A 283 -8.45 11.81 -21.81
N VAL A 284 -7.34 12.12 -21.14
CA VAL A 284 -7.33 12.99 -19.95
C VAL A 284 -7.91 14.37 -20.28
N ALA A 285 -7.49 14.97 -21.40
CA ALA A 285 -7.96 16.29 -21.82
C ALA A 285 -9.47 16.30 -22.10
N GLY A 286 -9.98 15.31 -22.83
CA GLY A 286 -11.40 15.18 -23.14
C GLY A 286 -12.27 15.00 -21.90
N LEU A 287 -11.84 14.16 -20.95
CA LEU A 287 -12.58 13.92 -19.71
C LEU A 287 -12.54 15.12 -18.75
N SER A 288 -11.41 15.84 -18.70
CA SER A 288 -11.28 17.02 -17.84
C SER A 288 -12.11 18.21 -18.33
N ALA A 289 -12.41 18.29 -19.63
CA ALA A 289 -13.28 19.31 -20.20
C ALA A 289 -14.77 19.10 -19.89
N GLY A 290 -15.17 17.87 -19.55
CA GLY A 290 -16.57 17.50 -19.24
C GLY A 290 -16.89 17.39 -17.75
N SER A 291 -15.88 17.42 -16.86
CA SER A 291 -16.10 17.29 -15.42
C SER A 291 -16.52 18.62 -14.79
N VAL A 292 -17.78 18.72 -14.36
CA VAL A 292 -18.27 19.76 -13.46
C VAL A 292 -17.97 19.30 -12.03
N GLU A 293 -17.20 20.07 -11.25
CA GLU A 293 -17.02 19.79 -9.83
C GLU A 293 -18.38 19.81 -9.14
N THR A 294 -18.80 18.67 -8.60
CA THR A 294 -20.06 18.56 -7.89
C THR A 294 -19.94 19.19 -6.51
N GLY A 295 -20.54 20.37 -6.37
CA GLY A 295 -21.46 20.70 -5.27
C GLY A 295 -20.84 21.29 -4.00
N ALA A 296 -21.36 22.48 -3.65
CA ALA A 296 -21.19 23.14 -2.36
C ALA A 296 -21.56 22.23 -1.16
N PRO A 297 -20.97 22.44 0.03
CA PRO A 297 -21.26 21.62 1.19
C PRO A 297 -22.75 21.74 1.56
N GLY A 298 -23.46 20.61 1.54
CA GLY A 298 -24.71 20.48 2.30
C GLY A 298 -24.44 20.67 3.79
N THR A 299 -25.50 20.65 4.62
CA THR A 299 -25.33 20.58 6.08
C THR A 299 -24.52 19.33 6.41
N GLY A 300 -23.23 19.51 6.69
CA GLY A 300 -22.29 18.41 6.88
C GLY A 300 -22.62 17.60 8.13
N PHE A 301 -22.25 16.33 8.11
CA PHE A 301 -22.26 15.49 9.30
C PHE A 301 -21.27 16.01 10.35
N GLY A 302 -21.44 15.59 11.60
CA GLY A 302 -20.54 15.95 12.69
C GLY A 302 -19.18 15.27 12.61
N VAL A 303 -18.15 15.94 13.13
CA VAL A 303 -16.84 15.36 13.43
C VAL A 303 -16.73 15.16 14.93
N VAL A 304 -16.41 13.93 15.35
CA VAL A 304 -16.12 13.59 16.76
C VAL A 304 -14.69 13.09 16.88
N ARG A 305 -14.04 13.34 18.01
CA ARG A 305 -12.69 12.85 18.27
C ARG A 305 -12.73 11.56 19.09
N ALA A 306 -11.84 10.63 18.75
CA ALA A 306 -11.56 9.43 19.54
C ALA A 306 -10.12 9.51 20.06
N ASP A 307 -9.97 9.53 21.38
CA ASP A 307 -8.69 9.28 22.02
C ASP A 307 -8.43 7.77 21.96
N LEU A 308 -7.29 7.37 21.40
CA LEU A 308 -6.89 5.97 21.27
C LEU A 308 -6.21 5.44 22.52
N ASP A 309 -5.81 6.30 23.46
CA ASP A 309 -4.98 5.91 24.61
C ASP A 309 -3.68 5.23 24.13
N TRP A 310 -2.99 5.93 23.21
CA TRP A 310 -1.83 5.40 22.52
C TRP A 310 -0.69 5.05 23.51
N PRO A 311 -0.13 3.83 23.48
CA PRO A 311 0.89 3.41 24.43
C PRO A 311 2.10 4.36 24.43
N ALA A 312 2.48 4.84 25.62
CA ALA A 312 3.58 5.78 25.77
C ALA A 312 4.89 5.22 25.18
N GLY A 313 5.51 5.95 24.27
CA GLY A 313 6.78 5.53 23.62
C GLY A 313 6.62 4.41 22.59
N LEU A 314 5.41 4.04 22.18
CA LEU A 314 5.20 3.22 20.98
C LEU A 314 5.30 4.12 19.74
N PRO A 315 6.15 3.82 18.74
CA PRO A 315 6.20 4.59 17.50
C PRO A 315 4.88 4.51 16.72
N ASP A 316 4.48 5.62 16.09
CA ASP A 316 3.30 5.73 15.22
C ASP A 316 3.43 4.93 13.92
N GLY A 317 4.65 4.56 13.54
CA GLY A 317 4.93 3.76 12.35
C GLY A 317 6.41 3.45 12.18
N GLY A 318 6.78 3.04 10.97
CA GLY A 318 8.14 2.58 10.66
C GLY A 318 9.11 3.69 10.23
N ARG A 319 8.69 4.96 10.24
CA ARG A 319 9.49 6.10 9.72
C ARG A 319 10.87 6.18 10.37
N HIS A 320 10.91 5.86 11.66
CA HIS A 320 12.11 5.96 12.50
C HIS A 320 12.58 4.62 13.04
N GLY A 321 12.01 3.52 12.56
CA GLY A 321 12.26 2.18 13.07
C GLY A 321 11.09 1.61 13.85
N PHE A 322 10.81 0.32 13.64
CA PHE A 322 9.79 -0.42 14.37
C PHE A 322 10.32 -1.82 14.66
N SER A 323 10.37 -2.19 15.93
CA SER A 323 10.94 -3.45 16.40
C SER A 323 9.85 -4.53 16.61
N PRO A 324 10.23 -5.81 16.72
CA PRO A 324 9.32 -6.86 17.16
C PRO A 324 8.64 -6.57 18.51
N GLY A 325 9.33 -5.85 19.40
CA GLY A 325 8.77 -5.42 20.68
C GLY A 325 7.69 -4.35 20.52
N ASP A 326 7.90 -3.39 19.62
CA ASP A 326 6.90 -2.37 19.29
C ASP A 326 5.63 -3.01 18.68
N ARG A 327 5.82 -4.02 17.82
CA ARG A 327 4.71 -4.82 17.28
C ARG A 327 3.89 -5.48 18.37
N GLY A 328 4.53 -6.16 19.32
CA GLY A 328 3.83 -6.80 20.43
C GLY A 328 3.02 -5.81 21.29
N ARG A 329 3.59 -4.63 21.55
CA ARG A 329 2.91 -3.55 22.30
C ARG A 329 1.71 -2.98 21.53
N LEU A 330 1.82 -2.82 20.21
CA LEU A 330 0.70 -2.40 19.37
C LEU A 330 -0.40 -3.46 19.37
N GLU A 331 -0.05 -4.73 19.12
CA GLU A 331 -0.98 -5.87 19.09
C GLU A 331 -1.78 -6.00 20.39
N GLU A 332 -1.13 -5.80 21.55
CA GLU A 332 -1.79 -5.80 22.86
C GLU A 332 -2.80 -4.64 23.02
N ALA A 333 -2.49 -3.46 22.49
CA ALA A 333 -3.32 -2.26 22.67
C ALA A 333 -4.51 -2.15 21.69
N LEU A 334 -4.40 -2.78 20.51
CA LEU A 334 -5.39 -2.67 19.42
C LEU A 334 -6.84 -2.97 19.83
N PRO A 335 -7.16 -4.02 20.62
CA PRO A 335 -8.55 -4.29 21.01
C PRO A 335 -9.18 -3.13 21.80
N ALA A 336 -8.41 -2.51 22.71
CA ALA A 336 -8.89 -1.37 23.48
C ALA A 336 -9.09 -0.13 22.59
N MET A 337 -8.14 0.14 21.68
CA MET A 337 -8.25 1.23 20.69
C MET A 337 -9.49 1.07 19.81
N ALA A 338 -9.72 -0.13 19.28
CA ALA A 338 -10.89 -0.44 18.45
C ALA A 338 -12.20 -0.23 19.23
N GLY A 339 -12.26 -0.61 20.52
CA GLY A 339 -13.41 -0.35 21.38
C GLY A 339 -13.70 1.14 21.58
N ARG A 340 -12.66 1.96 21.71
CA ARG A 340 -12.79 3.43 21.83
C ARG A 340 -13.31 4.06 20.54
N VAL A 341 -12.88 3.58 19.37
CA VAL A 341 -13.40 4.01 18.07
C VAL A 341 -14.85 3.54 17.87
N ALA A 342 -15.14 2.26 18.15
CA ALA A 342 -16.47 1.68 18.02
C ALA A 342 -17.52 2.43 18.84
N ALA A 343 -17.17 2.88 20.06
CA ALA A 343 -18.04 3.69 20.91
C ALA A 343 -18.39 5.08 20.34
N ARG A 344 -17.72 5.52 19.28
CA ARG A 344 -17.97 6.79 18.57
C ARG A 344 -18.66 6.62 17.22
N LEU A 345 -18.83 5.39 16.75
CA LEU A 345 -19.53 5.10 15.49
C LEU A 345 -21.05 5.27 15.67
N PRO A 346 -21.78 5.64 14.59
CA PRO A 346 -23.22 5.87 14.65
C PRO A 346 -24.05 4.60 14.84
N GLY A 347 -23.48 3.41 14.58
CA GLY A 347 -24.18 2.13 14.69
C GLY A 347 -23.22 0.94 14.65
N ALA A 348 -23.78 -0.26 14.86
CA ALA A 348 -23.05 -1.53 14.91
C ALA A 348 -23.25 -2.40 13.65
N GLU A 349 -23.78 -1.80 12.58
CA GLU A 349 -24.01 -2.38 11.26
C GLU A 349 -23.72 -1.29 10.20
N GLY A 350 -23.57 -1.68 8.94
CA GLY A 350 -23.29 -0.75 7.83
C GLY A 350 -21.84 -0.80 7.37
N ARG A 351 -21.38 0.25 6.71
CA ARG A 351 -20.08 0.32 6.03
C ARG A 351 -19.22 1.44 6.61
N VAL A 352 -18.04 1.09 7.11
CA VAL A 352 -17.13 2.05 7.75
C VAL A 352 -15.82 2.09 6.98
N LEU A 353 -15.37 3.29 6.63
CA LEU A 353 -14.03 3.50 6.08
C LEU A 353 -13.08 3.89 7.21
N VAL A 354 -11.99 3.15 7.39
CA VAL A 354 -10.81 3.63 8.11
C VAL A 354 -9.81 4.18 7.09
N LEU A 355 -9.53 5.47 7.19
CA LEU A 355 -8.69 6.23 6.26
C LEU A 355 -7.40 6.64 6.96
N GLY A 356 -6.26 6.09 6.53
CA GLY A 356 -4.93 6.56 6.94
C GLY A 356 -4.47 7.79 6.16
N SER A 357 -3.43 8.47 6.64
CA SER A 357 -2.88 9.67 5.99
C SER A 357 -1.50 9.44 5.38
N GLU A 358 -1.43 9.43 4.05
CA GLU A 358 -0.20 9.27 3.28
C GLU A 358 0.68 8.10 3.77
N GLU A 359 1.80 8.39 4.42
CA GLU A 359 2.77 7.41 4.90
C GLU A 359 2.33 6.70 6.20
N LEU A 360 1.34 7.24 6.92
CA LEU A 360 0.74 6.62 8.10
C LEU A 360 -0.32 5.59 7.66
N MET A 361 0.14 4.44 7.18
CA MET A 361 -0.73 3.38 6.68
C MET A 361 -0.92 2.22 7.67
N TYR A 362 0.16 1.79 8.35
CA TYR A 362 0.15 0.54 9.13
C TYR A 362 -0.70 0.59 10.40
N ALA A 363 -0.51 1.60 11.27
CA ALA A 363 -1.33 1.73 12.47
C ALA A 363 -2.84 1.84 12.16
N PRO A 364 -3.26 2.64 11.17
CA PRO A 364 -4.66 2.64 10.71
C PRO A 364 -5.13 1.31 10.12
N LEU A 365 -4.28 0.58 9.38
CA LEU A 365 -4.61 -0.76 8.89
C LEU A 365 -4.90 -1.72 10.04
N ARG A 366 -4.00 -1.78 11.04
CA ARG A 366 -4.16 -2.68 12.19
C ARG A 366 -5.36 -2.29 13.06
N LEU A 367 -5.64 -0.98 13.20
CA LEU A 367 -6.85 -0.50 13.86
C LEU A 367 -8.12 -0.90 13.11
N ALA A 368 -8.12 -0.81 11.77
CA ALA A 368 -9.22 -1.24 10.92
C ALA A 368 -9.48 -2.75 11.03
N GLU A 369 -8.42 -3.55 11.08
CA GLU A 369 -8.48 -5.00 11.29
C GLU A 369 -9.11 -5.33 12.65
N ALA A 370 -8.64 -4.70 13.73
CA ALA A 370 -9.20 -4.89 15.07
C ALA A 370 -10.67 -4.44 15.16
N LEU A 371 -11.04 -3.37 14.47
CA LEU A 371 -12.43 -2.91 14.36
C LEU A 371 -13.30 -3.90 13.58
N ALA A 372 -12.79 -4.48 12.49
CA ALA A 372 -13.50 -5.48 11.68
C ALA A 372 -13.75 -6.77 12.45
N ASP A 373 -12.78 -7.22 13.26
CA ASP A 373 -12.92 -8.40 14.12
C ASP A 373 -13.89 -8.15 15.28
N MET A 374 -13.90 -6.94 15.84
CA MET A 374 -14.83 -6.54 16.90
C MET A 374 -16.27 -6.37 16.42
N LEU A 375 -16.46 -5.89 15.19
CA LEU A 375 -17.77 -5.55 14.61
C LEU A 375 -18.06 -6.41 13.36
N PRO A 376 -18.37 -7.70 13.50
CA PRO A 376 -18.51 -8.63 12.36
C PRO A 376 -19.69 -8.33 11.42
N ARG A 377 -20.61 -7.44 11.82
CA ARG A 377 -21.73 -6.95 11.00
C ARG A 377 -21.46 -5.62 10.29
N VAL A 378 -20.29 -5.03 10.52
CA VAL A 378 -19.84 -3.81 9.85
C VAL A 378 -18.87 -4.20 8.73
N ASP A 379 -19.16 -3.76 7.50
CA ASP A 379 -18.21 -3.83 6.39
C ASP A 379 -17.14 -2.75 6.59
N VAL A 380 -16.11 -3.08 7.37
CA VAL A 380 -14.96 -2.21 7.59
C VAL A 380 -14.03 -2.29 6.38
N ARG A 381 -13.70 -1.13 5.81
CA ARG A 381 -12.77 -0.97 4.71
C ARG A 381 -11.60 -0.10 5.13
N PHE A 382 -10.45 -0.37 4.56
CA PHE A 382 -9.23 0.39 4.77
C PHE A 382 -8.76 1.02 3.45
N SER A 383 -8.38 2.31 3.52
CA SER A 383 -7.75 3.05 2.43
C SER A 383 -6.81 4.11 3.00
N THR A 384 -6.07 4.82 2.15
CA THR A 384 -5.25 5.95 2.59
C THR A 384 -5.38 7.16 1.65
N THR A 385 -5.05 8.33 2.17
CA THR A 385 -4.80 9.50 1.30
C THR A 385 -3.49 9.33 0.54
N THR A 386 -3.32 10.11 -0.53
CA THR A 386 -2.15 10.01 -1.41
C THR A 386 -1.84 11.33 -2.09
N ARG A 387 -0.57 11.49 -2.46
CA ARG A 387 -0.06 12.59 -3.28
C ARG A 387 -0.25 12.40 -4.78
N SER A 388 -0.55 11.18 -5.22
CA SER A 388 -0.51 10.81 -6.64
C SER A 388 -1.79 11.28 -7.38
N PRO A 389 -1.70 12.18 -8.37
CA PRO A 389 -2.86 12.64 -9.13
C PRO A 389 -3.28 11.58 -10.17
N VAL A 390 -4.31 10.82 -9.84
CA VAL A 390 -4.99 9.86 -10.71
C VAL A 390 -6.31 10.42 -11.21
N LEU A 391 -6.65 10.15 -12.47
CA LEU A 391 -7.92 10.50 -13.06
C LEU A 391 -9.02 9.59 -12.49
N ALA A 392 -10.15 10.16 -12.08
CA ALA A 392 -11.33 9.41 -11.70
C ALA A 392 -12.35 9.34 -12.84
N VAL A 393 -12.90 8.15 -13.06
CA VAL A 393 -13.99 7.90 -14.02
C VAL A 393 -14.97 6.96 -13.34
N ASP A 394 -16.20 7.41 -13.13
CA ASP A 394 -17.22 6.62 -12.44
C ASP A 394 -17.81 5.54 -13.35
N ASP A 395 -17.03 4.49 -13.60
CA ASP A 395 -17.36 3.33 -14.42
C ASP A 395 -16.95 2.05 -13.66
N PRO A 396 -17.81 1.01 -13.58
CA PRO A 396 -17.47 -0.24 -12.91
C PRO A 396 -16.21 -0.95 -13.43
N GLY A 397 -15.86 -0.75 -14.71
CA GLY A 397 -14.66 -1.29 -15.33
C GLY A 397 -13.40 -0.44 -15.15
N TYR A 398 -13.44 0.57 -14.27
CA TYR A 398 -12.33 1.49 -14.00
C TYR A 398 -12.02 1.55 -12.50
N ALA A 399 -10.76 1.34 -12.12
CA ALA A 399 -10.38 1.13 -10.73
C ALA A 399 -10.58 2.37 -9.82
N ILE A 400 -10.56 3.58 -10.40
CA ILE A 400 -10.65 4.85 -9.65
C ILE A 400 -11.93 5.58 -10.02
N ARG A 401 -13.02 5.29 -9.31
CA ARG A 401 -14.35 5.80 -9.68
C ARG A 401 -14.64 7.20 -9.17
N THR A 402 -14.17 7.52 -7.98
CA THR A 402 -14.35 8.85 -7.38
C THR A 402 -13.03 9.40 -6.84
N ARG A 403 -12.93 10.73 -6.81
CA ARG A 403 -11.76 11.48 -6.32
C ARG A 403 -12.23 12.59 -5.40
N LEU A 404 -11.70 12.60 -4.19
CA LEU A 404 -11.78 13.72 -3.26
C LEU A 404 -10.41 14.42 -3.26
N ALA A 405 -10.38 15.70 -3.66
CA ALA A 405 -9.16 16.52 -3.63
C ALA A 405 -9.23 17.52 -2.47
N PHE A 406 -8.11 17.76 -1.82
CA PHE A 406 -7.99 18.66 -0.67
C PHE A 406 -6.54 19.20 -0.57
N PRO A 407 -6.31 20.36 0.06
CA PRO A 407 -4.95 20.87 0.25
C PRO A 407 -4.15 20.00 1.22
N ALA A 408 -2.83 19.93 1.05
CA ALA A 408 -1.93 19.36 2.06
C ALA A 408 -2.12 20.03 3.43
N HIS A 409 -1.91 19.27 4.51
CA HIS A 409 -2.23 19.67 5.89
C HIS A 409 -1.07 19.44 6.87
N ASP A 410 0.09 19.03 6.36
CA ASP A 410 1.25 18.51 7.09
C ASP A 410 2.60 19.14 6.65
N ASP A 411 2.55 20.33 6.02
CA ASP A 411 3.70 21.10 5.47
C ASP A 411 4.80 20.23 4.82
N PRO A 412 4.47 19.50 3.74
CA PRO A 412 5.37 18.52 3.16
C PRO A 412 6.46 19.18 2.31
N ALA A 413 7.61 18.51 2.18
CA ALA A 413 8.76 19.05 1.44
C ALA A 413 8.49 19.32 -0.06
N ASP A 414 7.44 18.74 -0.63
CA ASP A 414 6.97 19.01 -2.00
C ASP A 414 6.02 20.22 -2.11
N GLY A 415 5.79 20.94 -1.00
CA GLY A 415 4.96 22.15 -0.92
C GLY A 415 3.48 21.87 -0.64
N THR A 416 2.68 22.94 -0.56
CA THR A 416 1.25 22.91 -0.18
C THR A 416 0.32 22.34 -1.27
N GLY A 417 0.80 21.39 -2.07
CA GLY A 417 0.08 20.82 -3.20
C GLY A 417 -1.20 20.07 -2.81
N GLU A 418 -2.00 19.73 -3.81
CA GLU A 418 -3.18 18.90 -3.60
C GLU A 418 -2.81 17.50 -3.10
N ARG A 419 -3.74 16.94 -2.33
CA ARG A 419 -3.77 15.57 -1.85
C ARG A 419 -5.11 14.96 -2.25
N TYR A 420 -5.13 13.64 -2.32
CA TYR A 420 -6.27 12.91 -2.86
C TYR A 420 -6.67 11.75 -1.97
N ALA A 421 -7.97 11.51 -1.86
CA ALA A 421 -8.54 10.25 -1.40
C ALA A 421 -9.44 9.70 -2.52
N TYR A 422 -9.30 8.41 -2.83
CA TYR A 422 -9.98 7.79 -3.97
C TYR A 422 -11.05 6.83 -3.49
N ASN A 423 -12.13 6.72 -4.27
CA ASN A 423 -13.22 5.77 -4.01
C ASN A 423 -13.91 5.95 -2.64
N VAL A 424 -13.79 7.14 -2.03
CA VAL A 424 -14.44 7.49 -0.75
C VAL A 424 -15.90 7.91 -0.97
N ALA A 425 -16.15 8.72 -2.00
CA ALA A 425 -17.52 9.08 -2.38
C ALA A 425 -18.19 7.92 -3.16
N PRO A 426 -19.52 7.73 -3.03
CA PRO A 426 -20.25 6.64 -3.69
C PRO A 426 -20.24 6.71 -5.22
N GLY A 427 -20.12 7.91 -5.78
CA GLY A 427 -20.36 8.15 -7.20
C GLY A 427 -21.84 8.03 -7.52
N SER A 428 -22.16 7.46 -8.67
CA SER A 428 -23.52 7.17 -9.15
C SER A 428 -24.19 5.98 -8.46
N ASP A 429 -23.46 5.21 -7.65
CA ASP A 429 -23.95 4.02 -6.95
C ASP A 429 -24.06 4.28 -5.43
N PRO A 430 -25.26 4.57 -4.90
CA PRO A 430 -25.45 4.86 -3.49
C PRO A 430 -25.05 3.71 -2.56
N ALA A 431 -25.04 2.46 -3.02
CA ALA A 431 -24.66 1.31 -2.20
C ALA A 431 -23.18 1.31 -1.79
N ARG A 432 -22.36 2.16 -2.45
CA ARG A 432 -20.94 2.36 -2.12
C ARG A 432 -20.71 3.37 -1.01
N ALA A 433 -21.76 4.09 -0.56
CA ALA A 433 -21.62 5.10 0.47
C ALA A 433 -21.13 4.47 1.78
N PHE A 434 -20.33 5.22 2.53
CA PHE A 434 -19.93 4.86 3.88
C PHE A 434 -20.90 5.49 4.88
N ASP A 435 -21.30 4.72 5.89
CA ASP A 435 -22.13 5.19 6.99
C ASP A 435 -21.32 5.97 8.03
N ALA A 436 -20.01 5.73 8.10
CA ALA A 436 -19.06 6.54 8.86
C ALA A 436 -17.64 6.42 8.30
N ILE A 437 -16.82 7.43 8.61
CA ILE A 437 -15.41 7.48 8.24
C ILE A 437 -14.58 7.69 9.51
N VAL A 438 -13.64 6.80 9.78
CA VAL A 438 -12.60 6.95 10.80
C VAL A 438 -11.35 7.48 10.12
N LEU A 439 -11.05 8.77 10.29
CA LEU A 439 -9.80 9.35 9.80
C LEU A 439 -8.73 9.21 10.88
N VAL A 440 -7.61 8.59 10.53
CA VAL A 440 -6.45 8.44 11.42
C VAL A 440 -5.28 9.26 10.90
N VAL A 441 -4.82 10.21 11.72
CA VAL A 441 -3.70 11.11 11.41
C VAL A 441 -2.68 11.08 12.54
N ASP A 442 -1.46 11.48 12.23
CA ASP A 442 -0.47 11.80 13.25
C ASP A 442 -0.74 13.21 13.86
N ASP A 443 -0.24 13.46 15.07
CA ASP A 443 -0.49 14.70 15.80
C ASP A 443 0.14 15.94 15.14
N VAL A 444 1.14 15.76 14.29
CA VAL A 444 1.74 16.83 13.48
C VAL A 444 0.80 17.24 12.33
N ALA A 445 0.06 16.30 11.77
CA ALA A 445 -0.93 16.52 10.72
C ALA A 445 -2.30 17.02 11.23
N ASP A 446 -2.57 16.95 12.54
CA ASP A 446 -3.80 17.46 13.15
C ASP A 446 -3.82 19.00 13.27
N THR A 447 -3.86 19.66 12.12
CA THR A 447 -3.75 21.11 11.98
C THR A 447 -5.08 21.77 11.67
N ARG A 448 -5.13 23.11 11.69
CA ARG A 448 -6.29 23.85 11.18
C ARG A 448 -6.54 23.58 9.69
N ALA A 449 -5.49 23.37 8.90
CA ALA A 449 -5.62 23.05 7.48
C ALA A 449 -6.28 21.68 7.26
N LEU A 450 -6.07 20.72 8.18
CA LEU A 450 -6.82 19.46 8.18
C LEU A 450 -8.33 19.71 8.39
N ALA A 451 -8.67 20.53 9.38
CA ALA A 451 -10.06 20.87 9.72
C ALA A 451 -10.79 21.55 8.56
N ASP A 452 -10.19 22.60 7.99
CA ASP A 452 -10.77 23.40 6.91
C ASP A 452 -10.68 22.68 5.53
N GLY A 453 -9.84 21.64 5.43
CA GLY A 453 -9.58 20.85 4.22
C GLY A 453 -10.24 19.47 4.27
N LEU A 454 -9.43 18.42 4.51
CA LEU A 454 -9.87 17.03 4.42
C LEU A 454 -11.08 16.72 5.31
N LEU A 455 -11.08 17.17 6.56
CA LEU A 455 -12.16 16.85 7.50
C LEU A 455 -13.49 17.44 7.04
N ALA A 456 -13.53 18.71 6.61
CA ALA A 456 -14.73 19.32 6.05
C ALA A 456 -15.24 18.56 4.82
N ARG A 457 -14.34 18.08 3.96
CA ARG A 457 -14.68 17.29 2.76
C ARG A 457 -15.22 15.90 3.09
N LEU A 458 -14.67 15.22 4.10
CA LEU A 458 -15.16 13.92 4.57
C LEU A 458 -16.50 14.06 5.30
N ALA A 459 -16.65 15.09 6.13
CA ALA A 459 -17.89 15.39 6.86
C ALA A 459 -19.05 15.76 5.93
N ALA A 460 -18.78 16.16 4.69
CA ALA A 460 -19.81 16.32 3.67
C ALA A 460 -20.34 14.98 3.12
N LEU A 461 -19.63 13.87 3.35
CA LEU A 461 -19.98 12.53 2.86
C LEU A 461 -20.61 11.65 3.93
N ALA A 462 -20.08 11.66 5.17
CA ALA A 462 -20.54 10.82 6.28
C ALA A 462 -20.09 11.39 7.64
N PRO A 463 -20.66 10.94 8.78
CA PRO A 463 -20.10 11.17 10.11
C PRO A 463 -18.63 10.78 10.20
N VAL A 464 -17.81 11.64 10.82
CA VAL A 464 -16.35 11.42 10.90
C VAL A 464 -15.91 11.22 12.35
N VAL A 465 -15.17 10.14 12.59
CA VAL A 465 -14.39 9.93 13.81
C VAL A 465 -12.94 10.27 13.50
N LEU A 466 -12.41 11.33 14.09
CA LEU A 466 -11.00 11.69 14.00
C LEU A 466 -10.23 11.02 15.15
N ALA A 467 -9.27 10.17 14.81
CA ALA A 467 -8.34 9.57 15.75
C ALA A 467 -6.92 10.08 15.48
N THR A 468 -6.25 10.59 16.52
CA THR A 468 -4.91 11.17 16.40
C THR A 468 -3.90 10.26 17.11
N VAL A 469 -2.82 9.89 16.43
CA VAL A 469 -1.69 9.15 17.01
C VAL A 469 -0.50 10.09 17.26
N PRO A 470 0.27 9.93 18.34
CA PRO A 470 1.42 10.79 18.61
C PRO A 470 2.57 10.48 17.66
N SER A 471 3.06 11.46 16.89
CA SER A 471 4.27 11.27 16.08
C SER A 471 5.47 10.94 16.96
N PHE A 472 6.26 9.96 16.55
CA PHE A 472 7.53 9.66 17.20
C PHE A 472 8.54 10.79 17.00
N ARG A 473 9.00 11.41 18.09
CA ARG A 473 9.92 12.58 18.06
C ARG A 473 11.37 12.28 18.44
N GLY A 474 11.68 11.06 18.86
CA GLY A 474 12.98 10.72 19.45
C GLY A 474 13.19 11.39 20.82
N GLY A 475 13.94 10.74 21.72
CA GLY A 475 14.31 11.32 23.02
C GLY A 475 13.52 10.79 24.21
N GLY A 476 14.11 9.77 24.82
CA GLY A 476 13.79 9.14 26.09
C GLY A 476 14.54 7.81 26.07
N GLU A 477 15.50 7.59 26.96
CA GLU A 477 16.16 6.29 27.09
C GLU A 477 15.08 5.21 27.07
N ARG A 478 15.16 4.28 26.11
CA ARG A 478 14.29 3.10 26.13
C ARG A 478 14.68 2.34 27.41
N PRO A 479 13.72 2.05 28.32
CA PRO A 479 14.03 1.34 29.55
C PRO A 479 14.65 -0.04 29.29
#